data_AF-A0A7J9X4V2-F1
#
_entry.id   AF-A0A7J9X4V2-F1
#
_cell.length_a   1.000
_cell.length_b   1.000
_cell.length_c   1.000
_cell.angle_alpha   90.00
_cell.angle_beta   90.00
_cell.angle_gamma   90.00
#
_symmetry.space_group_name_H-M   'P 1'
#
loop_
_entity.id
_entity.type
_entity.pdbx_description
1 polymer ?
#
loop_
_entity_poly.entity_id
_entity_poly.type
_entity_poly.pdbx_seq_one_letter_code
_entity_poly.pdbx_strand_id
1 'polypeptide(L)'
;MVTAGCWCRSAGADGLRRVLPARQAVRHPQQEAEPDHDHRLLQAALRERALVVLISVGVLVLLVAYMAPQFVAGARLLQAVSGVDYTTLLVIFAGVVLVYIGLGGFLASALTDALQGILMFFGGIAVWIALLTAAGGLGGVNTQVMDTKPELFTLPGPGGFTLSMIMSYSLQLGLMICVLPHLAVRAMSYKDSKSVHTAMMVGPIIMVVITLGFLTMGLVSHQFHPNMEVGDLALPRTVVDVLPDGIAGIVLAAPLAAAMSTVDSMILIVSGVVVRDLFTNFVNPRVSDGTAKRMASGASIVIGLVVLLLALEPPNYLEYLVIYAIGGLEVVLFVPLLGGLYSKRGNALGVVLAMVGGAGWYVVANEWVPDLAFGMFPIASSSLVSVLGYVVGSAGGRPPRREVLVKFWGTQAEIDRLSA
;
A
#
# COMPACT_ATOMS: atom_id res chain seq x y z
N MET A 1 12.06 -11.88 4.83
CA MET A 1 11.77 -13.12 5.58
C MET A 1 10.41 -13.11 6.31
N VAL A 2 9.63 -12.02 6.28
CA VAL A 2 8.35 -11.93 7.06
C VAL A 2 7.10 -12.11 6.21
N THR A 3 7.21 -11.99 4.89
CA THR A 3 6.13 -12.37 3.96
C THR A 3 6.23 -13.84 3.52
N ALA A 4 7.44 -14.38 3.35
CA ALA A 4 7.65 -15.75 2.86
C ALA A 4 6.93 -16.86 3.67
N GLY A 5 6.78 -16.72 4.99
CA GLY A 5 6.12 -17.72 5.84
C GLY A 5 4.61 -17.85 5.62
N CYS A 6 3.98 -16.78 5.12
CA CYS A 6 2.59 -16.78 4.63
C CYS A 6 2.53 -17.06 3.12
N TRP A 7 3.54 -16.61 2.35
CA TRP A 7 3.62 -16.77 0.89
C TRP A 7 3.81 -18.23 0.44
N CYS A 8 4.53 -19.06 1.20
CA CYS A 8 4.60 -20.50 0.92
C CYS A 8 3.33 -21.28 1.32
N ARG A 9 2.47 -20.72 2.18
CA ARG A 9 1.27 -21.42 2.67
C ARG A 9 0.00 -21.12 1.87
N SER A 10 -0.10 -19.96 1.23
CA SER A 10 -1.28 -19.60 0.42
C SER A 10 -1.23 -20.12 -1.03
N ALA A 11 -0.05 -20.40 -1.58
CA ALA A 11 0.12 -20.87 -2.96
C ALA A 11 0.01 -22.41 -3.14
N GLY A 12 -0.48 -23.15 -2.14
CA GLY A 12 -0.50 -24.61 -2.21
C GLY A 12 -1.30 -25.28 -1.09
N ALA A 13 -2.58 -24.90 -0.94
CA ALA A 13 -3.45 -25.52 0.07
C ALA A 13 -3.93 -26.94 -0.30
N ASP A 14 -3.86 -27.36 -1.58
CA ASP A 14 -4.37 -28.67 -2.01
C ASP A 14 -3.30 -29.68 -2.47
N GLY A 15 -2.02 -29.28 -2.58
CA GLY A 15 -0.92 -30.18 -2.98
C GLY A 15 -0.11 -30.79 -1.83
N LEU A 16 -0.03 -30.11 -0.68
CA LEU A 16 0.87 -30.48 0.42
C LEU A 16 0.22 -31.30 1.54
N ARG A 17 -1.10 -31.52 1.50
CA ARG A 17 -1.80 -32.41 2.45
C ARG A 17 -1.59 -33.91 2.19
N ARG A 18 -0.87 -34.29 1.12
CA ARG A 18 -0.56 -35.70 0.81
C ARG A 18 0.87 -36.15 1.15
N VAL A 19 1.72 -35.29 1.70
CA VAL A 19 3.16 -35.63 1.93
C VAL A 19 3.62 -35.48 3.39
N LEU A 20 2.75 -35.09 4.32
CA LEU A 20 3.08 -35.07 5.75
C LEU A 20 2.20 -36.08 6.51
N PRO A 21 2.67 -37.31 6.77
CA PRO A 21 2.03 -38.14 7.78
C PRO A 21 2.20 -37.46 9.14
N ALA A 22 1.15 -37.53 9.95
CA ALA A 22 1.11 -37.05 11.32
C ALA A 22 2.41 -37.40 12.06
N ARG A 23 3.18 -36.39 12.49
CA ARG A 23 4.32 -36.62 13.39
C ARG A 23 3.77 -37.11 14.72
N GLN A 24 3.80 -38.43 14.91
CA GLN A 24 3.89 -39.06 16.21
C GLN A 24 5.13 -38.50 16.92
N ALA A 25 4.98 -38.19 18.21
CA ALA A 25 6.06 -37.78 19.08
C ALA A 25 7.09 -38.91 19.21
N VAL A 26 8.17 -38.83 18.41
CA VAL A 26 9.37 -39.65 18.62
C VAL A 26 10.18 -38.96 19.72
N ARG A 27 10.19 -39.57 20.91
CA ARG A 27 11.13 -39.22 21.99
C ARG A 27 12.53 -39.56 21.49
N HIS A 28 13.37 -38.54 21.26
CA HIS A 28 14.81 -38.75 21.17
C HIS A 28 15.39 -38.99 22.57
N PRO A 29 16.41 -39.85 22.72
CA PRO A 29 17.14 -40.00 23.98
C PRO A 29 17.78 -38.66 24.35
N GLN A 30 17.81 -38.33 25.65
CA GLN A 30 18.42 -37.13 26.19
C GLN A 30 19.90 -37.05 25.78
N GLN A 31 20.19 -36.33 24.70
CA GLN A 31 21.47 -35.65 24.53
C GLN A 31 21.39 -34.41 25.41
N GLU A 32 22.22 -34.35 26.45
CA GLU A 32 22.43 -33.16 27.27
C GLU A 32 22.81 -32.00 26.34
N ALA A 33 21.84 -31.13 26.04
CA ALA A 33 22.05 -29.93 25.27
C ALA A 33 22.83 -28.93 26.13
N GLU A 34 23.99 -28.47 25.62
CA GLU A 34 24.79 -27.44 26.26
C GLU A 34 23.94 -26.19 26.55
N PRO A 35 23.96 -25.62 27.78
CA PRO A 35 23.11 -24.49 28.15
C PRO A 35 23.31 -23.23 27.28
N ASP A 36 24.47 -23.07 26.62
CA ASP A 36 24.74 -21.99 25.68
C ASP A 36 24.07 -22.21 24.30
N HIS A 37 23.80 -23.46 23.90
CA HIS A 37 23.11 -23.77 22.65
C HIS A 37 21.63 -23.38 22.71
N ASP A 38 20.94 -23.74 23.79
CA ASP A 38 19.53 -23.40 24.00
C ASP A 38 19.33 -21.89 24.18
N HIS A 39 20.24 -21.22 24.87
CA HIS A 39 20.21 -19.76 25.01
C HIS A 39 20.39 -19.04 23.67
N ARG A 40 21.26 -19.55 22.78
CA ARG A 40 21.45 -19.00 21.42
C ARG A 40 20.27 -19.26 20.50
N LEU A 41 19.62 -20.41 20.60
CA LEU A 41 18.41 -20.73 19.83
C LEU A 41 17.23 -19.86 20.27
N LEU A 42 17.05 -19.66 21.57
CA LEU A 42 16.05 -18.75 22.13
C LEU A 42 16.31 -17.30 21.71
N GLN A 43 17.55 -16.82 21.78
CA GLN A 43 17.91 -15.48 21.31
C GLN A 43 17.68 -15.30 19.80
N ALA A 44 17.98 -16.31 18.98
CA ALA A 44 17.73 -16.26 17.54
C ALA A 44 16.22 -16.23 17.24
N ALA A 45 15.43 -17.07 17.91
CA ALA A 45 13.98 -17.06 17.79
C ALA A 45 13.36 -15.74 18.27
N LEU A 46 13.86 -15.17 19.37
CA LEU A 46 13.45 -13.85 19.89
C LEU A 46 13.80 -12.72 18.91
N ARG A 47 14.94 -12.81 18.23
CA ARG A 47 15.37 -11.80 17.24
C ARG A 47 14.55 -11.86 15.96
N GLU A 48 14.23 -13.05 15.47
CA GLU A 48 13.32 -13.24 14.34
C GLU A 48 11.90 -12.76 14.69
N ARG A 49 11.46 -13.03 15.92
CA ARG A 49 10.19 -12.55 16.47
C ARG A 49 10.12 -11.03 16.57
N ALA A 50 11.14 -10.38 17.12
CA ALA A 50 11.19 -8.92 17.22
C ALA A 50 11.19 -8.24 15.85
N LEU A 51 11.87 -8.84 14.86
CA LEU A 51 11.86 -8.34 13.48
C LEU A 51 10.46 -8.42 12.85
N VAL A 52 9.75 -9.53 13.05
CA VAL A 52 8.36 -9.69 12.58
C VAL A 52 7.48 -8.61 13.20
N VAL A 53 7.55 -8.38 14.51
CA VAL A 53 6.76 -7.33 15.19
C VAL A 53 7.07 -5.94 14.62
N LEU A 54 8.35 -5.60 14.44
CA LEU A 54 8.74 -4.30 13.90
C LEU A 54 8.13 -4.05 12.51
N ILE A 55 8.19 -5.05 11.63
CA ILE A 55 7.62 -4.97 10.27
C ILE A 55 6.09 -4.89 10.35
N SER A 56 5.46 -5.80 11.10
CA SER A 56 4.01 -5.86 11.24
C SER A 56 3.41 -4.57 11.82
N VAL A 57 4.04 -4.00 12.85
CA VAL A 57 3.61 -2.73 13.45
C VAL A 57 3.85 -1.56 12.49
N GLY A 58 5.01 -1.48 11.83
CA GLY A 58 5.30 -0.41 10.86
C GLY A 58 4.31 -0.41 9.70
N VAL A 59 4.05 -1.59 9.12
CA VAL A 59 3.05 -1.76 8.06
C VAL A 59 1.64 -1.41 8.55
N LEU A 60 1.28 -1.84 9.75
CA LEU A 60 -0.03 -1.54 10.33
C LEU A 60 -0.24 -0.03 10.48
N VAL A 61 0.71 0.69 11.08
CA VAL A 61 0.59 2.13 11.33
C VAL A 61 0.50 2.89 10.00
N LEU A 62 1.37 2.59 9.04
CA LEU A 62 1.41 3.33 7.79
C LEU A 62 0.25 3.00 6.85
N LEU A 63 -0.26 1.76 6.83
CA LEU A 63 -1.48 1.44 6.10
C LEU A 63 -2.71 2.10 6.72
N VAL A 64 -2.78 2.20 8.06
CA VAL A 64 -3.85 2.97 8.73
C VAL A 64 -3.79 4.44 8.37
N ALA A 65 -2.60 5.04 8.36
CA ALA A 65 -2.41 6.41 7.88
C ALA A 65 -2.83 6.57 6.41
N TYR A 66 -2.54 5.58 5.55
CA TYR A 66 -2.92 5.62 4.14
C TYR A 66 -4.44 5.43 3.90
N MET A 67 -5.16 4.79 4.84
CA MET A 67 -6.62 4.66 4.75
C MET A 67 -7.36 5.97 5.04
N ALA A 68 -6.81 6.86 5.89
CA ALA A 68 -7.49 8.09 6.28
C ALA A 68 -7.81 9.01 5.07
N PRO A 69 -6.88 9.32 4.16
CA PRO A 69 -7.18 10.09 2.95
C PRO A 69 -8.30 9.51 2.08
N GLN A 70 -8.48 8.18 2.07
CA GLN A 70 -9.53 7.53 1.29
C GLN A 70 -10.92 7.82 1.87
N PHE A 71 -11.05 7.85 3.21
CA PHE A 71 -12.29 8.23 3.89
C PHE A 71 -12.63 9.69 3.65
N VAL A 72 -11.61 10.56 3.72
CA VAL A 72 -11.79 11.99 3.44
C VAL A 72 -12.17 12.20 1.98
N ALA A 73 -11.51 11.53 1.03
CA ALA A 73 -11.85 11.62 -0.39
C ALA A 73 -13.31 11.23 -0.65
N GLY A 74 -13.77 10.11 -0.07
CA GLY A 74 -15.17 9.68 -0.16
C GLY A 74 -16.15 10.71 0.40
N ALA A 75 -15.86 11.26 1.59
CA ALA A 75 -16.70 12.28 2.22
C ALA A 75 -16.74 13.60 1.42
N ARG A 76 -15.60 14.07 0.89
CA ARG A 76 -15.49 15.28 0.07
C ARG A 76 -16.21 15.14 -1.27
N LEU A 77 -16.13 13.96 -1.90
CA LEU A 77 -16.90 13.64 -3.11
C LEU A 77 -18.40 13.75 -2.85
N LEU A 78 -18.90 13.12 -1.79
CA LEU A 78 -20.31 13.20 -1.42
C LEU A 78 -20.73 14.63 -1.04
N GLN A 79 -19.84 15.39 -0.40
CA GLN A 79 -20.08 16.79 -0.02
C GLN A 79 -20.27 17.68 -1.24
N ALA A 80 -19.45 17.48 -2.28
CA ALA A 80 -19.55 18.24 -3.51
C ALA A 80 -20.90 18.03 -4.23
N VAL A 81 -21.47 16.82 -4.14
CA VAL A 81 -22.75 16.49 -4.80
C VAL A 81 -23.95 16.93 -3.98
N SER A 82 -23.93 16.67 -2.67
CA SER A 82 -25.10 16.82 -1.82
C SER A 82 -25.17 18.17 -1.10
N GLY A 83 -24.05 18.89 -0.98
CA GLY A 83 -23.94 20.11 -0.17
C GLY A 83 -24.08 19.88 1.35
N VAL A 84 -24.16 18.62 1.79
CA VAL A 84 -24.30 18.27 3.22
C VAL A 84 -22.97 18.45 3.95
N ASP A 85 -23.04 18.67 5.26
CA ASP A 85 -21.87 18.77 6.14
C ASP A 85 -20.91 17.57 5.99
N TYR A 86 -19.61 17.88 6.02
CA TYR A 86 -18.52 16.92 5.85
C TYR A 86 -18.58 15.78 6.87
N THR A 87 -18.78 16.11 8.15
CA THR A 87 -18.75 15.13 9.25
C THR A 87 -19.88 14.13 9.12
N THR A 88 -21.06 14.61 8.73
CA THR A 88 -22.23 13.76 8.51
C THR A 88 -21.97 12.76 7.37
N LEU A 89 -21.45 13.23 6.24
CA LEU A 89 -21.16 12.39 5.09
C LEU A 89 -20.00 11.43 5.33
N LEU A 90 -19.00 11.85 6.11
CA LEU A 90 -17.91 10.99 6.55
C LEU A 90 -18.43 9.82 7.38
N VAL A 91 -19.32 10.08 8.35
CA VAL A 91 -19.91 9.03 9.20
C VAL A 91 -20.78 8.09 8.37
N ILE A 92 -21.56 8.61 7.42
CA ILE A 92 -22.36 7.79 6.50
C ILE A 92 -21.46 6.90 5.64
N PHE A 93 -20.44 7.49 5.01
CA PHE A 93 -19.50 6.77 4.15
C PHE A 93 -18.77 5.68 4.94
N ALA A 94 -18.20 6.03 6.10
CA ALA A 94 -17.55 5.09 7.01
C ALA A 94 -18.51 3.98 7.46
N GLY A 95 -19.76 4.32 7.78
CA GLY A 95 -20.79 3.36 8.17
C GLY A 95 -21.06 2.33 7.08
N VAL A 96 -21.24 2.78 5.84
CA VAL A 96 -21.40 1.89 4.69
C VAL A 96 -20.19 0.97 4.55
N VAL A 97 -18.98 1.54 4.60
CA VAL A 97 -17.71 0.81 4.49
C VAL A 97 -17.58 -0.27 5.56
N LEU A 98 -17.81 0.10 6.82
CA LEU A 98 -17.71 -0.81 7.96
C LEU A 98 -18.72 -1.95 7.91
N VAL A 99 -19.96 -1.68 7.48
CA VAL A 99 -21.01 -2.69 7.39
C VAL A 99 -20.64 -3.77 6.39
N TYR A 100 -20.25 -3.42 5.16
CA TYR A 100 -19.99 -4.44 4.15
C TYR A 100 -18.68 -5.19 4.43
N ILE A 101 -17.65 -4.53 4.98
CA ILE A 101 -16.40 -5.21 5.37
C ILE A 101 -16.64 -6.18 6.52
N GLY A 102 -17.43 -5.76 7.52
CA GLY A 102 -17.78 -6.61 8.67
C GLY A 102 -18.57 -7.86 8.27
N LEU A 103 -19.45 -7.75 7.27
CA LEU A 103 -20.33 -8.83 6.81
C LEU A 103 -19.74 -9.71 5.71
N GLY A 104 -18.88 -9.16 4.84
CA GLY A 104 -18.54 -9.77 3.56
C GLY A 104 -17.45 -10.85 3.59
N GLY A 105 -16.43 -10.68 4.44
CA GLY A 105 -15.22 -11.53 4.36
C GLY A 105 -14.51 -11.45 2.99
N PHE A 106 -13.41 -12.22 2.82
CA PHE A 106 -12.53 -12.10 1.65
C PHE A 106 -13.23 -12.31 0.29
N LEU A 107 -14.16 -13.27 0.18
CA LEU A 107 -14.79 -13.59 -1.10
C LEU A 107 -15.79 -12.51 -1.55
N ALA A 108 -16.54 -11.92 -0.61
CA ALA A 108 -17.45 -10.82 -0.95
C ALA A 108 -16.66 -9.59 -1.37
N SER A 109 -15.57 -9.28 -0.66
CA SER A 109 -14.64 -8.19 -1.00
C SER A 109 -14.05 -8.37 -2.41
N ALA A 110 -13.65 -9.59 -2.78
CA ALA A 110 -13.13 -9.87 -4.12
C ALA A 110 -14.17 -9.64 -5.24
N LEU A 111 -15.45 -9.92 -4.98
CA LEU A 111 -16.52 -9.68 -5.95
C LEU A 111 -16.84 -8.18 -6.07
N THR A 112 -16.90 -7.47 -4.95
CA THR A 112 -17.11 -6.01 -4.95
C THR A 112 -15.94 -5.29 -5.62
N ASP A 113 -14.70 -5.74 -5.39
CA ASP A 113 -13.50 -5.23 -6.07
C ASP A 113 -13.60 -5.39 -7.59
N ALA A 114 -14.09 -6.52 -8.09
CA ALA A 114 -14.24 -6.75 -9.53
C ALA A 114 -15.28 -5.79 -10.14
N LEU A 115 -16.43 -5.61 -9.49
CA LEU A 115 -17.48 -4.70 -9.95
C LEU A 115 -17.03 -3.23 -9.87
N GLN A 116 -16.38 -2.85 -8.77
CA GLN A 116 -15.80 -1.51 -8.58
C GLN A 116 -14.71 -1.23 -9.61
N GLY A 117 -13.85 -2.20 -9.92
CA GLY A 117 -12.81 -2.04 -10.94
C GLY A 117 -13.38 -1.73 -12.33
N ILE A 118 -14.47 -2.40 -12.73
CA ILE A 118 -15.18 -2.10 -13.98
C ILE A 118 -15.74 -0.67 -13.96
N LEU A 119 -16.42 -0.30 -12.86
CA LEU A 119 -16.99 1.03 -12.68
C LEU A 119 -15.92 2.13 -12.70
N MET A 120 -14.78 1.90 -12.04
CA MET A 120 -13.64 2.82 -12.01
C MET A 120 -13.06 3.05 -13.41
N PHE A 121 -12.86 1.98 -14.18
CA PHE A 121 -12.26 2.07 -15.51
C PHE A 121 -13.18 2.77 -16.51
N PHE A 122 -14.41 2.28 -16.69
CA PHE A 122 -15.33 2.88 -17.66
C PHE A 122 -15.90 4.22 -17.18
N GLY A 123 -16.19 4.33 -15.88
CA GLY A 123 -16.64 5.58 -15.27
C GLY A 123 -15.58 6.67 -15.38
N GLY A 124 -14.32 6.38 -15.03
CA GLY A 124 -13.21 7.33 -15.17
C GLY A 124 -13.02 7.84 -16.59
N ILE A 125 -13.08 6.96 -17.60
CA ILE A 125 -13.02 7.34 -19.01
C ILE A 125 -14.23 8.19 -19.42
N ALA A 126 -15.42 7.83 -18.96
CA ALA A 126 -16.64 8.60 -19.24
C ALA A 126 -16.57 10.01 -18.65
N VAL A 127 -16.12 10.15 -17.39
CA VAL A 127 -15.89 11.45 -16.74
C VAL A 127 -14.93 12.28 -17.58
N TRP A 128 -13.81 11.68 -17.95
CA TRP A 128 -12.75 12.36 -18.67
C TRP A 128 -13.22 12.90 -20.02
N ILE A 129 -13.90 12.08 -20.82
CA ILE A 129 -14.45 12.51 -22.12
C ILE A 129 -15.49 13.61 -21.93
N ALA A 130 -16.40 13.45 -20.98
CA ALA A 130 -17.49 14.41 -20.77
C ALA A 130 -16.95 15.80 -20.38
N LEU A 131 -16.05 15.87 -19.40
CA LEU A 131 -15.40 17.12 -18.99
C LEU A 131 -14.60 17.75 -20.12
N LEU A 132 -13.85 16.94 -20.87
CA LEU A 132 -13.04 17.45 -21.98
C LEU A 132 -13.91 18.03 -23.10
N THR A 133 -15.04 17.38 -23.42
CA THR A 133 -15.99 17.92 -24.42
C THR A 133 -16.63 19.23 -23.96
N ALA A 134 -17.00 19.34 -22.68
CA ALA A 134 -17.58 20.56 -22.13
C ALA A 134 -16.58 21.72 -22.06
N ALA A 135 -15.30 21.42 -21.88
CA ALA A 135 -14.23 22.41 -21.86
C ALA A 135 -13.82 22.92 -23.26
N GLY A 136 -14.46 22.45 -24.33
CA GLY A 136 -14.10 22.79 -25.72
C GLY A 136 -12.92 21.99 -26.28
N GLY A 137 -12.63 20.82 -25.71
CA GLY A 137 -11.53 19.95 -26.10
C GLY A 137 -10.16 20.40 -25.57
N LEU A 138 -9.12 19.62 -25.89
CA LEU A 138 -7.74 19.91 -25.44
C LEU A 138 -7.24 21.29 -25.90
N GLY A 139 -7.66 21.73 -27.08
CA GLY A 139 -7.29 23.04 -27.62
C GLY A 139 -7.84 24.19 -26.78
N GLY A 140 -9.12 24.12 -26.41
CA GLY A 140 -9.79 25.16 -25.60
C GLY A 140 -9.25 25.25 -24.17
N VAL A 141 -8.96 24.10 -23.55
CA VAL A 141 -8.31 24.04 -22.23
C VAL A 141 -6.92 24.67 -22.30
N ASN A 142 -6.11 24.29 -23.29
CA ASN A 142 -4.75 24.76 -23.39
C ASN A 142 -4.66 26.28 -23.61
N THR A 143 -5.50 26.86 -24.48
CA THR A 143 -5.46 28.32 -24.71
C THR A 143 -5.90 29.10 -23.47
N GLN A 144 -7.02 28.73 -22.84
CA GLN A 144 -7.51 29.47 -21.67
C GLN A 144 -6.61 29.33 -20.43
N VAL A 145 -6.05 28.14 -20.19
CA VAL A 145 -5.16 27.94 -19.03
C VAL A 145 -3.80 28.60 -19.27
N MET A 146 -3.30 28.64 -20.51
CA MET A 146 -2.09 29.41 -20.83
C MET A 146 -2.25 30.91 -20.61
N ASP A 147 -3.43 31.45 -20.94
CA ASP A 147 -3.70 32.88 -20.75
C ASP A 147 -3.86 33.25 -19.27
N THR A 148 -4.37 32.33 -18.44
CA THR A 148 -4.67 32.59 -17.02
C THR A 148 -3.54 32.20 -16.07
N LYS A 149 -2.87 31.06 -16.30
CA LYS A 149 -1.74 30.55 -15.50
C LYS A 149 -0.72 29.80 -16.36
N PRO A 150 0.13 30.50 -17.13
CA PRO A 150 1.17 29.87 -17.95
C PRO A 150 2.19 29.08 -17.12
N GLU A 151 2.32 29.41 -15.82
CA GLU A 151 3.20 28.75 -14.87
C GLU A 151 2.89 27.26 -14.66
N LEU A 152 1.66 26.81 -14.94
CA LEU A 152 1.29 25.39 -14.87
C LEU A 152 1.97 24.53 -15.94
N PHE A 153 2.52 25.17 -16.97
CA PHE A 153 3.19 24.49 -18.10
C PHE A 153 4.70 24.63 -18.08
N THR A 154 5.25 25.29 -17.05
CA THR A 154 6.68 25.49 -16.88
C THR A 154 7.17 24.81 -15.62
N LEU A 155 8.48 24.50 -15.57
CA LEU A 155 9.15 23.98 -14.38
C LEU A 155 9.87 25.12 -13.67
N PRO A 156 9.80 25.23 -12.33
CA PRO A 156 9.20 24.29 -11.38
C PRO A 156 7.69 24.50 -11.13
N GLY A 157 7.05 25.41 -11.86
CA GLY A 157 5.64 25.76 -11.71
C GLY A 157 5.30 26.36 -10.34
N PRO A 158 4.00 26.63 -10.08
CA PRO A 158 3.56 27.29 -8.84
C PRO A 158 3.76 26.43 -7.58
N GLY A 159 3.91 25.10 -7.74
CA GLY A 159 4.17 24.16 -6.65
C GLY A 159 5.65 23.97 -6.31
N GLY A 160 6.58 24.63 -7.02
CA GLY A 160 8.01 24.49 -6.75
C GLY A 160 8.60 23.11 -7.08
N PHE A 161 7.96 22.34 -7.96
CA PHE A 161 8.41 21.02 -8.39
C PHE A 161 9.61 21.10 -9.32
N THR A 162 10.80 21.04 -8.75
CA THR A 162 12.05 20.97 -9.52
C THR A 162 12.16 19.64 -10.29
N LEU A 163 13.03 19.61 -11.31
CA LEU A 163 13.26 18.38 -12.09
C LEU A 163 13.72 17.20 -11.21
N SER A 164 14.55 17.46 -10.19
CA SER A 164 14.98 16.46 -9.22
C SER A 164 13.82 15.91 -8.40
N MET A 165 12.89 16.78 -7.95
CA MET A 165 11.67 16.35 -7.29
C MET A 165 10.84 15.46 -8.20
N ILE A 166 10.58 15.85 -9.45
CA ILE A 166 9.79 15.04 -10.40
C ILE A 166 10.43 13.67 -10.64
N MET A 167 11.75 13.61 -10.82
CA MET A 167 12.46 12.34 -11.03
C MET A 167 12.38 11.44 -9.79
N SER A 168 12.54 12.01 -8.60
CA SER A 168 12.41 11.25 -7.35
C SER A 168 10.98 10.77 -7.09
N TYR A 169 9.97 11.58 -7.46
CA TYR A 169 8.55 11.22 -7.39
C TYR A 169 8.20 10.09 -8.38
N SER A 170 8.77 10.14 -9.58
CA SER A 170 8.61 9.10 -10.59
C SER A 170 9.25 7.78 -10.15
N LEU A 171 10.41 7.83 -9.49
CA LEU A 171 11.05 6.64 -8.92
C LEU A 171 10.19 6.00 -7.84
N GLN A 172 9.60 6.84 -6.97
CA GLN A 172 8.70 6.43 -5.92
C GLN A 172 7.48 5.68 -6.49
N LEU A 173 6.61 6.38 -7.22
CA LEU A 173 5.34 5.83 -7.70
C LEU A 173 5.52 4.79 -8.82
N GLY A 174 6.64 4.81 -9.53
CA GLY A 174 6.94 3.87 -10.61
C GLY A 174 7.60 2.59 -10.12
N LEU A 175 8.74 2.69 -9.45
CA LEU A 175 9.57 1.53 -9.09
C LEU A 175 9.24 1.01 -7.69
N MET A 176 9.13 1.90 -6.71
CA MET A 176 9.06 1.50 -5.30
C MET A 176 7.68 0.94 -4.92
N ILE A 177 6.64 1.34 -5.65
CA ILE A 177 5.26 0.91 -5.41
C ILE A 177 5.05 -0.62 -5.37
N CYS A 178 5.92 -1.38 -6.06
CA CYS A 178 5.82 -2.86 -6.12
C CYS A 178 5.97 -3.56 -4.76
N VAL A 179 6.52 -2.88 -3.75
CA VAL A 179 6.76 -3.46 -2.43
C VAL A 179 5.60 -3.24 -1.47
N LEU A 180 4.60 -2.44 -1.87
CA LEU A 180 3.41 -2.21 -1.08
C LEU A 180 2.63 -3.52 -0.90
N PRO A 181 2.30 -3.91 0.35
CA PRO A 181 1.77 -5.23 0.63
C PRO A 181 0.40 -5.48 -0.03
N HIS A 182 -0.43 -4.44 -0.18
CA HIS A 182 -1.76 -4.53 -0.82
C HIS A 182 -1.71 -4.75 -2.32
N LEU A 183 -0.65 -4.29 -2.98
CA LEU A 183 -0.41 -4.59 -4.39
C LEU A 183 0.25 -5.96 -4.55
N ALA A 184 1.23 -6.28 -3.71
CA ALA A 184 1.93 -7.56 -3.76
C ALA A 184 0.99 -8.76 -3.56
N VAL A 185 0.03 -8.67 -2.63
CA VAL A 185 -0.95 -9.76 -2.40
C VAL A 185 -1.86 -9.98 -3.61
N ARG A 186 -2.29 -8.90 -4.28
CA ARG A 186 -3.06 -9.00 -5.52
C ARG A 186 -2.24 -9.60 -6.65
N ALA A 187 -0.96 -9.24 -6.77
CA ALA A 187 -0.05 -9.84 -7.75
C ALA A 187 0.21 -11.34 -7.52
N MET A 188 0.01 -11.86 -6.32
CA MET A 188 0.07 -13.31 -6.05
C MET A 188 -1.24 -14.05 -6.35
N SER A 189 -2.33 -13.31 -6.55
CA SER A 189 -3.66 -13.87 -6.78
C SER A 189 -3.92 -14.18 -8.26
N TYR A 190 -2.96 -13.92 -9.14
CA TYR A 190 -3.04 -14.32 -10.54
C TYR A 190 -3.06 -15.84 -10.67
N LYS A 191 -3.88 -16.32 -11.60
CA LYS A 191 -4.09 -17.75 -11.86
C LYS A 191 -2.81 -18.47 -12.29
N ASP A 192 -2.01 -17.82 -13.14
CA ASP A 192 -0.81 -18.40 -13.74
C ASP A 192 0.20 -17.31 -14.12
N SER A 193 1.45 -17.71 -14.38
CA SER A 193 2.53 -16.80 -14.76
C SER A 193 2.24 -16.06 -16.07
N LYS A 194 1.51 -16.67 -17.01
CA LYS A 194 1.15 -16.04 -18.28
C LYS A 194 0.25 -14.82 -18.05
N SER A 195 -0.71 -14.94 -17.14
CA SER A 195 -1.63 -13.87 -16.75
C SER A 195 -0.88 -12.69 -16.12
N VAL A 196 0.12 -12.97 -15.28
CA VAL A 196 1.00 -11.93 -14.71
C VAL A 196 1.77 -11.20 -15.81
N HIS A 197 2.39 -11.94 -16.74
CA HIS A 197 3.12 -11.33 -17.86
C HIS A 197 2.22 -10.47 -18.77
N THR A 198 0.99 -10.92 -19.05
CA THR A 198 0.02 -10.10 -19.77
C THR A 198 -0.31 -8.83 -18.99
N ALA A 199 -0.54 -8.91 -17.68
CA ALA A 199 -0.80 -7.74 -16.85
C ALA A 199 0.38 -6.74 -16.82
N MET A 200 1.63 -7.23 -16.82
CA MET A 200 2.82 -6.38 -16.89
C MET A 200 2.92 -5.59 -18.22
N MET A 201 2.36 -6.10 -19.32
CA MET A 201 2.34 -5.39 -20.60
C MET A 201 1.16 -4.43 -20.73
N VAL A 202 -0.03 -4.86 -20.30
CA VAL A 202 -1.27 -4.07 -20.44
C VAL A 202 -1.38 -2.97 -19.38
N GLY A 203 -0.89 -3.24 -18.16
CA GLY A 203 -0.98 -2.34 -17.01
C GLY A 203 -0.40 -0.95 -17.26
N PRO A 204 0.84 -0.82 -17.79
CA PRO A 204 1.42 0.49 -18.09
C PRO A 204 0.61 1.28 -19.13
N ILE A 205 0.05 0.63 -20.15
CA ILE A 205 -0.77 1.29 -21.18
C ILE A 205 -2.02 1.88 -20.54
N ILE A 206 -2.71 1.10 -19.71
CA ILE A 206 -3.89 1.55 -18.97
C ILE A 206 -3.53 2.72 -18.04
N MET A 207 -2.41 2.62 -17.31
CA MET A 207 -1.97 3.68 -16.39
C MET A 207 -1.62 4.98 -17.10
N VAL A 208 -0.98 4.92 -18.28
CA VAL A 208 -0.72 6.13 -19.08
C VAL A 208 -2.03 6.81 -19.48
N VAL A 209 -3.02 6.06 -19.95
CA VAL A 209 -4.33 6.61 -20.34
C VAL A 209 -5.04 7.25 -19.14
N ILE A 210 -5.09 6.55 -18.01
CA ILE A 210 -5.74 7.07 -16.79
C ILE A 210 -5.02 8.31 -16.27
N THR A 211 -3.69 8.30 -16.23
CA THR A 211 -2.88 9.43 -15.74
C THR A 211 -3.05 10.66 -16.63
N LEU A 212 -3.03 10.48 -17.96
CA LEU A 212 -3.33 11.56 -18.91
C LEU A 212 -4.73 12.13 -18.69
N GLY A 213 -5.69 11.26 -18.41
CA GLY A 213 -7.06 11.65 -18.04
C GLY A 213 -7.11 12.56 -16.82
N PHE A 214 -6.51 12.14 -15.71
CA PHE A 214 -6.51 12.94 -14.48
C PHE A 214 -5.75 14.26 -14.61
N LEU A 215 -4.62 14.28 -15.33
CA LEU A 215 -3.87 15.52 -15.60
C LEU A 215 -4.73 16.55 -16.35
N THR A 216 -5.39 16.11 -17.41
CA THR A 216 -6.24 17.00 -18.22
C THR A 216 -7.52 17.40 -17.49
N MET A 217 -8.13 16.50 -16.70
CA MET A 217 -9.26 16.84 -15.83
C MET A 217 -8.88 17.89 -14.77
N GLY A 218 -7.66 17.86 -14.24
CA GLY A 218 -7.15 18.90 -13.34
C GLY A 218 -7.08 20.27 -14.01
N LEU A 219 -6.58 20.33 -15.25
CA LEU A 219 -6.54 21.57 -16.05
C LEU A 219 -7.94 22.09 -16.38
N VAL A 220 -8.86 21.19 -16.76
CA VAL A 220 -10.27 21.54 -16.99
C VAL A 220 -10.89 22.11 -15.71
N SER A 221 -10.65 21.47 -14.57
CA SER A 221 -11.20 21.95 -13.28
C SER A 221 -10.66 23.34 -12.92
N HIS A 222 -9.41 23.63 -13.26
CA HIS A 222 -8.82 24.96 -13.07
C HIS A 222 -9.46 26.02 -13.97
N GLN A 223 -9.81 25.67 -15.22
CA GLN A 223 -10.51 26.55 -16.15
C GLN A 223 -11.88 26.99 -15.60
N PHE A 224 -12.65 26.06 -15.02
CA PHE A 224 -13.97 26.36 -14.45
C PHE A 224 -13.90 26.99 -13.06
N HIS A 225 -12.89 26.64 -12.25
CA HIS A 225 -12.73 27.14 -10.89
C HIS A 225 -11.29 27.59 -10.58
N PRO A 226 -10.85 28.76 -11.08
CA PRO A 226 -9.46 29.18 -10.99
C PRO A 226 -8.99 29.54 -9.56
N ASN A 227 -9.93 29.89 -8.66
CA ASN A 227 -9.66 30.40 -7.31
C ASN A 227 -10.13 29.45 -6.20
N MET A 228 -10.08 28.13 -6.43
CA MET A 228 -10.44 27.14 -5.41
C MET A 228 -9.45 27.13 -4.25
N GLU A 229 -9.96 27.33 -3.03
CA GLU A 229 -9.16 27.21 -1.81
C GLU A 229 -8.75 25.76 -1.53
N VAL A 230 -9.64 24.80 -1.78
CA VAL A 230 -9.40 23.36 -1.56
C VAL A 230 -9.28 22.66 -2.90
N GLY A 231 -8.06 22.27 -3.29
CA GLY A 231 -7.79 21.64 -4.59
C GLY A 231 -8.56 20.33 -4.81
N ASP A 232 -8.76 19.55 -3.75
CA ASP A 232 -9.43 18.23 -3.81
C ASP A 232 -10.91 18.32 -4.21
N LEU A 233 -11.54 19.49 -4.03
CA LEU A 233 -12.93 19.73 -4.43
C LEU A 233 -13.06 20.18 -5.89
N ALA A 234 -11.96 20.47 -6.59
CA ALA A 234 -12.00 21.09 -7.92
C ALA A 234 -12.71 20.18 -8.92
N LEU A 235 -12.23 18.95 -9.06
CA LEU A 235 -12.82 17.97 -9.96
C LEU A 235 -14.28 17.63 -9.59
N PRO A 236 -14.62 17.29 -8.34
CA PRO A 236 -16.00 17.01 -7.95
C PRO A 236 -16.97 18.16 -8.27
N ARG A 237 -16.59 19.42 -7.98
CA ARG A 237 -17.44 20.58 -8.28
C ARG A 237 -17.60 20.80 -9.78
N THR A 238 -16.52 20.71 -10.54
CA THR A 238 -16.61 20.84 -12.00
C THR A 238 -17.51 19.77 -12.60
N VAL A 239 -17.50 18.54 -12.08
CA VAL A 239 -18.42 17.48 -12.55
C VAL A 239 -19.88 17.84 -12.29
N VAL A 240 -20.20 18.35 -11.10
CA VAL A 240 -21.58 18.74 -10.74
C VAL A 240 -22.05 19.93 -11.57
N ASP A 241 -21.18 20.91 -11.81
CA ASP A 241 -21.55 22.14 -12.52
C ASP A 241 -21.68 21.93 -14.04
N VAL A 242 -20.95 20.96 -14.59
CA VAL A 242 -20.88 20.71 -16.04
C VAL A 242 -21.86 19.64 -16.52
N LEU A 243 -22.16 18.62 -15.68
CA LEU A 243 -22.97 17.48 -16.09
C LEU A 243 -24.39 17.55 -15.49
N PRO A 244 -25.42 17.01 -16.19
CA PRO A 244 -26.75 16.89 -15.61
C PRO A 244 -26.74 16.00 -14.35
N ASP A 245 -27.54 16.35 -13.33
CA ASP A 245 -27.55 15.74 -11.99
C ASP A 245 -27.50 14.20 -12.00
N GLY A 246 -28.33 13.56 -12.82
CA GLY A 246 -28.39 12.09 -12.91
C GLY A 246 -27.11 11.47 -13.48
N ILE A 247 -26.46 12.14 -14.43
CA ILE A 247 -25.19 11.70 -15.01
C ILE A 247 -24.04 12.00 -14.03
N ALA A 248 -24.03 13.19 -13.42
CA ALA A 248 -23.04 13.58 -12.42
C ALA A 248 -22.95 12.55 -11.27
N GLY A 249 -24.09 12.08 -10.75
CA GLY A 249 -24.12 11.05 -9.70
C GLY A 249 -23.51 9.71 -10.12
N ILE A 250 -23.82 9.22 -11.34
CA ILE A 250 -23.27 7.97 -11.87
C ILE A 250 -21.75 8.09 -12.10
N VAL A 251 -21.32 9.24 -12.63
CA VAL A 251 -19.94 9.58 -12.94
C VAL A 251 -19.10 9.68 -11.65
N LEU A 252 -19.65 10.29 -10.60
CA LEU A 252 -18.98 10.42 -9.30
C LEU A 252 -18.98 9.13 -8.46
N ALA A 253 -19.76 8.11 -8.86
CA ALA A 253 -19.65 6.79 -8.26
C ALA A 253 -18.31 6.10 -8.56
N ALA A 254 -17.65 6.43 -9.67
CA ALA A 254 -16.35 5.86 -10.05
C ALA A 254 -15.20 6.23 -9.09
N PRO A 255 -14.94 7.51 -8.76
CA PRO A 255 -13.92 7.86 -7.76
C PRO A 255 -14.31 7.39 -6.35
N LEU A 256 -15.61 7.32 -6.02
CA LEU A 256 -16.06 6.74 -4.75
C LEU A 256 -15.72 5.24 -4.67
N ALA A 257 -15.98 4.49 -5.73
CA ALA A 257 -15.59 3.09 -5.86
C ALA A 257 -14.06 2.90 -5.78
N ALA A 258 -13.28 3.83 -6.33
CA ALA A 258 -11.83 3.82 -6.22
C ALA A 258 -11.35 3.92 -4.76
N ALA A 259 -11.90 4.87 -4.00
CA ALA A 259 -11.57 5.01 -2.58
C ALA A 259 -11.96 3.77 -1.77
N MET A 260 -13.16 3.22 -2.01
CA MET A 260 -13.65 2.02 -1.32
C MET A 260 -12.78 0.78 -1.60
N SER A 261 -12.45 0.51 -2.88
CA SER A 261 -11.61 -0.64 -3.26
C SER A 261 -10.21 -0.59 -2.66
N THR A 262 -9.70 0.62 -2.42
CA THR A 262 -8.40 0.88 -1.82
C THR A 262 -8.44 0.58 -0.32
N VAL A 263 -9.45 1.12 0.38
CA VAL A 263 -9.70 0.83 1.80
C VAL A 263 -9.86 -0.66 2.04
N ASP A 264 -10.62 -1.36 1.19
CA ASP A 264 -10.87 -2.80 1.33
C ASP A 264 -9.59 -3.62 1.37
N SER A 265 -8.71 -3.37 0.42
CA SER A 265 -7.43 -4.06 0.31
C SER A 265 -6.54 -3.82 1.53
N MET A 266 -6.56 -2.59 2.07
CA MET A 266 -5.75 -2.22 3.24
C MET A 266 -6.33 -2.84 4.51
N ILE A 267 -7.63 -2.75 4.73
CA ILE A 267 -8.28 -3.34 5.90
C ILE A 267 -8.07 -4.85 5.93
N LEU A 268 -8.18 -5.52 4.77
CA LEU A 268 -7.91 -6.95 4.68
C LEU A 268 -6.48 -7.30 5.13
N ILE A 269 -5.48 -6.50 4.74
CA ILE A 269 -4.10 -6.74 5.13
C ILE A 269 -3.86 -6.43 6.60
N VAL A 270 -4.33 -5.27 7.06
CA VAL A 270 -4.10 -4.87 8.46
C VAL A 270 -4.81 -5.82 9.41
N SER A 271 -6.05 -6.22 9.13
CA SER A 271 -6.76 -7.24 9.93
C SER A 271 -6.04 -8.60 9.89
N GLY A 272 -5.49 -8.98 8.73
CA GLY A 272 -4.66 -10.17 8.58
C GLY A 272 -3.38 -10.12 9.42
N VAL A 273 -2.68 -8.99 9.43
CA VAL A 273 -1.48 -8.75 10.23
C VAL A 273 -1.82 -8.81 11.73
N VAL A 274 -2.88 -8.15 12.17
CA VAL A 274 -3.32 -8.17 13.58
C VAL A 274 -3.61 -9.60 14.03
N VAL A 275 -4.34 -10.38 13.23
CA VAL A 275 -4.75 -11.73 13.65
C VAL A 275 -3.64 -12.75 13.46
N ARG A 276 -3.01 -12.81 12.29
CA ARG A 276 -2.05 -13.88 11.98
C ARG A 276 -0.65 -13.55 12.49
N ASP A 277 -0.20 -12.33 12.24
CA ASP A 277 1.19 -11.96 12.56
C ASP A 277 1.36 -11.59 14.02
N LEU A 278 0.38 -10.90 14.63
CA LEU A 278 0.46 -10.51 16.04
C LEU A 278 -0.24 -11.52 16.95
N PHE A 279 -1.53 -11.84 16.72
CA PHE A 279 -2.27 -12.69 17.65
C PHE A 279 -1.89 -14.18 17.57
N THR A 280 -1.96 -14.81 16.40
CA THR A 280 -1.72 -16.25 16.27
C THR A 280 -0.25 -16.61 16.53
N ASN A 281 0.69 -15.82 16.00
CA ASN A 281 2.11 -16.12 16.19
C ASN A 281 2.61 -15.86 17.62
N PHE A 282 2.06 -14.89 18.35
CA PHE A 282 2.59 -14.49 19.66
C PHE A 282 1.68 -14.80 20.85
N VAL A 283 0.36 -14.78 20.67
CA VAL A 283 -0.61 -14.98 21.76
C VAL A 283 -1.11 -16.43 21.78
N ASN A 284 -1.64 -16.93 20.66
CA ASN A 284 -2.20 -18.28 20.61
C ASN A 284 -1.99 -18.97 19.24
N PRO A 285 -0.99 -19.86 19.12
CA PRO A 285 -0.72 -20.59 17.88
C PRO A 285 -1.79 -21.64 17.49
N ARG A 286 -2.75 -21.96 18.37
CA ARG A 286 -3.74 -23.03 18.18
C ARG A 286 -5.14 -22.50 17.84
N VAL A 287 -5.25 -21.24 17.43
CA VAL A 287 -6.53 -20.63 17.03
C VAL A 287 -7.08 -21.35 15.80
N SER A 288 -8.35 -21.75 15.86
CA SER A 288 -9.03 -22.35 14.71
C SER A 288 -9.30 -21.33 13.60
N ASP A 289 -9.29 -21.75 12.34
CA ASP A 289 -9.51 -20.87 11.19
C ASP A 289 -10.83 -20.07 11.29
N GLY A 290 -11.89 -20.69 11.81
CA GLY A 290 -13.17 -20.02 12.04
C GLY A 290 -13.10 -18.90 13.08
N THR A 291 -12.32 -19.09 14.14
CA THR A 291 -12.11 -18.06 15.18
C THR A 291 -11.22 -16.95 14.65
N ALA A 292 -10.12 -17.28 13.97
CA ALA A 292 -9.24 -16.31 13.32
C ALA A 292 -10.01 -15.43 12.33
N LYS A 293 -10.93 -16.01 11.54
CA LYS A 293 -11.80 -15.25 10.63
C LYS A 293 -12.68 -14.23 11.38
N ARG A 294 -13.34 -14.65 12.47
CA ARG A 294 -14.17 -13.74 13.28
C ARG A 294 -13.35 -12.62 13.93
N MET A 295 -12.16 -12.96 14.42
CA MET A 295 -11.23 -11.97 14.96
C MET A 295 -10.77 -10.98 13.89
N ALA A 296 -10.53 -11.43 12.66
CA ALA A 296 -10.14 -10.56 11.56
C ALA A 296 -11.26 -9.59 11.21
N SER A 297 -12.51 -10.09 11.11
CA SER A 297 -13.69 -9.22 10.92
C SER A 297 -13.84 -8.19 12.06
N GLY A 298 -13.64 -8.59 13.31
CA GLY A 298 -13.66 -7.67 14.45
C GLY A 298 -12.55 -6.62 14.39
N ALA A 299 -11.33 -7.04 14.06
CA ALA A 299 -10.19 -6.14 13.87
C ALA A 299 -10.45 -5.13 12.74
N SER A 300 -11.03 -5.57 11.62
CA SER A 300 -11.42 -4.69 10.51
C SER A 300 -12.35 -3.56 10.95
N ILE A 301 -13.34 -3.86 11.80
CA ILE A 301 -14.27 -2.86 12.33
C ILE A 301 -13.52 -1.85 13.21
N VAL A 302 -12.69 -2.34 14.14
CA VAL A 302 -11.90 -1.48 15.03
C VAL A 302 -10.96 -0.58 14.23
N ILE A 303 -10.29 -1.12 13.21
CA ILE A 303 -9.40 -0.36 12.33
C ILE A 303 -10.17 0.72 11.59
N GLY A 304 -11.33 0.39 10.99
CA GLY A 304 -12.13 1.39 10.28
C GLY A 304 -12.68 2.48 11.21
N LEU A 305 -12.97 2.17 12.47
CA LEU A 305 -13.30 3.19 13.48
C LEU A 305 -12.11 4.10 13.80
N VAL A 306 -10.90 3.55 13.93
CA VAL A 306 -9.69 4.36 14.11
C VAL A 306 -9.47 5.27 12.90
N VAL A 307 -9.63 4.75 11.68
CA VAL A 307 -9.50 5.55 10.44
C VAL A 307 -10.56 6.65 10.38
N LEU A 308 -11.81 6.36 10.77
CA LEU A 308 -12.86 7.37 10.88
C LEU A 308 -12.46 8.50 11.82
N LEU A 309 -11.91 8.19 13.00
CA LEU A 309 -11.44 9.20 13.95
C LEU A 309 -10.30 10.05 13.36
N LEU A 310 -9.36 9.43 12.65
CA LEU A 310 -8.27 10.13 11.97
C LEU A 310 -8.76 11.02 10.81
N ALA A 311 -9.90 10.69 10.21
CA ALA A 311 -10.47 11.44 9.09
C ALA A 311 -11.37 12.61 9.52
N LEU A 312 -11.63 12.81 10.81
CA LEU A 312 -12.49 13.92 11.29
C LEU A 312 -11.88 15.30 11.00
N GLU A 313 -10.56 15.43 11.13
CA GLU A 313 -9.83 16.68 10.90
C GLU A 313 -8.80 16.49 9.77
N PRO A 314 -9.25 16.49 8.50
CA PRO A 314 -8.35 16.30 7.38
C PRO A 314 -7.51 17.56 7.12
N PRO A 315 -6.24 17.41 6.69
CA PRO A 315 -5.47 18.52 6.17
C PRO A 315 -6.01 18.99 4.80
N ASN A 316 -5.57 20.17 4.37
CA ASN A 316 -6.11 20.86 3.19
C ASN A 316 -5.81 20.16 1.85
N TYR A 317 -4.81 19.29 1.79
CA TYR A 317 -4.44 18.55 0.57
C TYR A 317 -4.25 17.07 0.89
N LEU A 318 -5.14 16.24 0.35
CA LEU A 318 -5.10 14.79 0.54
C LEU A 318 -3.87 14.16 -0.08
N GLU A 319 -3.38 14.72 -1.18
CA GLU A 319 -2.21 14.20 -1.88
C GLU A 319 -0.97 14.15 -0.95
N TYR A 320 -0.75 15.16 -0.10
CA TYR A 320 0.39 15.15 0.82
C TYR A 320 0.33 13.99 1.82
N LEU A 321 -0.85 13.69 2.38
CA LEU A 321 -1.01 12.55 3.29
C LEU A 321 -0.78 11.22 2.57
N VAL A 322 -1.29 11.10 1.33
CA VAL A 322 -1.13 9.89 0.53
C VAL A 322 0.35 9.65 0.22
N ILE A 323 1.05 10.67 -0.29
CA ILE A 323 2.49 10.59 -0.58
C ILE A 323 3.27 10.27 0.68
N TYR A 324 2.93 10.90 1.81
CA TYR A 324 3.60 10.69 3.08
C TYR A 324 3.46 9.23 3.56
N ALA A 325 2.23 8.69 3.55
CA ALA A 325 1.97 7.34 4.02
C ALA A 325 2.56 6.27 3.07
N ILE A 326 2.40 6.43 1.76
CA ILE A 326 3.00 5.55 0.75
C ILE A 326 4.53 5.59 0.83
N GLY A 327 5.10 6.79 0.90
CA GLY A 327 6.54 6.99 1.00
C GLY A 327 7.14 6.34 2.24
N GLY A 328 6.47 6.47 3.38
CA GLY A 328 6.85 5.76 4.60
C GLY A 328 6.86 4.23 4.42
N LEU A 329 5.85 3.66 3.76
CA LEU A 329 5.80 2.21 3.48
C LEU A 329 6.95 1.78 2.57
N GLU A 330 7.21 2.55 1.51
CA GLU A 330 8.25 2.26 0.54
C GLU A 330 9.64 2.33 1.16
N VAL A 331 9.96 3.40 1.91
CA VAL A 331 11.26 3.54 2.59
C VAL A 331 11.52 2.40 3.55
N VAL A 332 10.50 1.97 4.29
CA VAL A 332 10.59 0.89 5.27
C VAL A 332 10.72 -0.48 4.60
N LEU A 333 10.02 -0.73 3.49
CA LEU A 333 9.90 -2.08 2.93
C LEU A 333 10.81 -2.34 1.73
N PHE A 334 11.13 -1.31 0.93
CA PHE A 334 11.78 -1.47 -0.37
C PHE A 334 13.13 -2.17 -0.26
N VAL A 335 14.03 -1.61 0.54
CA VAL A 335 15.39 -2.15 0.71
C VAL A 335 15.39 -3.50 1.43
N PRO A 336 14.66 -3.70 2.55
CA PRO A 336 14.56 -5.02 3.16
C PRO A 336 14.01 -6.11 2.24
N LEU A 337 13.03 -5.79 1.38
CA LEU A 337 12.44 -6.75 0.48
C LEU A 337 13.42 -7.13 -0.63
N LEU A 338 14.00 -6.15 -1.33
CA LEU A 338 15.00 -6.41 -2.38
C LEU A 338 16.24 -7.10 -1.81
N GLY A 339 16.71 -6.64 -0.65
CA GLY A 339 17.82 -7.27 0.06
C GLY A 339 17.52 -8.74 0.39
N GLY A 340 16.31 -9.03 0.86
CA GLY A 340 15.90 -10.40 1.16
C GLY A 340 15.75 -11.32 -0.06
N LEU A 341 15.39 -10.77 -1.23
CA LEU A 341 15.19 -11.53 -2.47
C LEU A 341 16.49 -11.73 -3.26
N TYR A 342 17.36 -10.71 -3.29
CA TYR A 342 18.52 -10.68 -4.18
C TYR A 342 19.87 -10.76 -3.47
N SER A 343 19.95 -10.58 -2.15
CA SER A 343 21.22 -10.65 -1.41
C SER A 343 21.38 -11.95 -0.62
N LYS A 344 22.42 -12.73 -0.96
CA LYS A 344 22.85 -13.92 -0.20
C LYS A 344 23.47 -13.58 1.16
N ARG A 345 23.73 -12.29 1.45
CA ARG A 345 24.31 -11.82 2.72
C ARG A 345 23.31 -11.08 3.61
N GLY A 346 22.03 -11.03 3.21
CA GLY A 346 21.00 -10.35 3.98
C GLY A 346 20.80 -10.94 5.38
N ASN A 347 20.77 -10.08 6.39
CA ASN A 347 20.58 -10.49 7.78
C ASN A 347 19.64 -9.54 8.54
N ALA A 348 19.21 -9.96 9.74
CA ALA A 348 18.26 -9.20 10.55
C ALA A 348 18.78 -7.82 10.97
N LEU A 349 20.10 -7.63 11.17
CA LEU A 349 20.67 -6.33 11.51
C LEU A 349 20.57 -5.36 10.32
N GLY A 350 20.94 -5.83 9.12
CA GLY A 350 20.80 -5.06 7.89
C GLY A 350 19.36 -4.61 7.67
N VAL A 351 18.38 -5.50 7.88
CA VAL A 351 16.96 -5.14 7.76
C VAL A 351 16.55 -4.08 8.79
N VAL A 352 16.89 -4.26 10.07
CA VAL A 352 16.51 -3.29 11.11
C VAL A 352 17.16 -1.92 10.86
N LEU A 353 18.45 -1.87 10.52
CA LEU A 353 19.14 -0.61 10.24
C LEU A 353 18.59 0.08 8.99
N ALA A 354 18.20 -0.69 7.97
CA ALA A 354 17.55 -0.14 6.78
C ALA A 354 16.19 0.49 7.12
N MET A 355 15.35 -0.24 7.85
CA MET A 355 14.02 0.21 8.24
C MET A 355 14.07 1.43 9.15
N VAL A 356 14.81 1.35 10.26
CA VAL A 356 14.88 2.40 11.28
C VAL A 356 15.64 3.61 10.77
N GLY A 357 16.76 3.39 10.07
CA GLY A 357 17.55 4.47 9.48
C GLY A 357 16.80 5.20 8.37
N GLY A 358 16.16 4.45 7.47
CA GLY A 358 15.32 5.02 6.41
C GLY A 358 14.13 5.78 6.97
N ALA A 359 13.34 5.17 7.87
CA ALA A 359 12.17 5.82 8.48
C ALA A 359 12.56 7.05 9.32
N GLY A 360 13.65 6.96 10.08
CA GLY A 360 14.17 8.09 10.85
C GLY A 360 14.57 9.25 9.95
N TRP A 361 15.31 8.98 8.88
CA TRP A 361 15.67 10.01 7.90
C TRP A 361 14.42 10.60 7.23
N TYR A 362 13.44 9.75 6.91
CA TYR A 362 12.20 10.17 6.27
C TYR A 362 11.41 11.15 7.13
N VAL A 363 11.23 10.85 8.40
CA VAL A 363 10.54 11.76 9.33
C VAL A 363 11.32 13.06 9.51
N VAL A 364 12.64 12.99 9.72
CA VAL A 364 13.47 14.20 9.90
C VAL A 364 13.42 15.08 8.65
N ALA A 365 13.53 14.49 7.47
CA ALA A 365 13.55 15.21 6.20
C ALA A 365 12.17 15.77 5.80
N ASN A 366 11.05 15.21 6.26
CA ASN A 366 9.73 15.81 6.04
C ASN A 366 9.38 16.88 7.07
N GLU A 367 9.64 16.63 8.36
CA GLU A 367 9.06 17.42 9.46
C GLU A 367 10.00 18.48 10.03
N TRP A 368 11.33 18.27 9.97
CA TRP A 368 12.28 19.10 10.70
C TRP A 368 13.31 19.79 9.80
N VAL A 369 13.89 19.07 8.84
CA VAL A 369 14.98 19.58 8.00
C VAL A 369 14.77 19.18 6.54
N PRO A 370 13.91 19.90 5.78
CA PRO A 370 13.64 19.62 4.37
C PRO A 370 14.89 19.60 3.47
N ASP A 371 15.93 20.36 3.83
CA ASP A 371 17.20 20.40 3.10
C ASP A 371 17.92 19.04 3.05
N LEU A 372 17.62 18.12 3.98
CA LEU A 372 18.13 16.74 3.96
C LEU A 372 17.56 15.90 2.80
N ALA A 373 16.54 16.41 2.11
CA ALA A 373 16.06 15.81 0.87
C ALA A 373 16.96 16.15 -0.33
N PHE A 374 17.95 17.03 -0.19
CA PHE A 374 18.89 17.43 -1.24
C PHE A 374 18.19 17.91 -2.52
N GLY A 375 17.07 18.62 -2.38
CA GLY A 375 16.24 19.08 -3.50
C GLY A 375 15.47 17.97 -4.23
N MET A 376 15.40 16.76 -3.65
CA MET A 376 14.53 15.66 -4.09
C MET A 376 13.32 15.54 -3.15
N PHE A 377 12.39 14.64 -3.46
CA PHE A 377 11.43 14.19 -2.45
C PHE A 377 12.16 13.43 -1.32
N PRO A 378 11.76 13.60 -0.05
CA PRO A 378 12.39 12.95 1.10
C PRO A 378 12.54 11.43 0.98
N ILE A 379 11.71 10.78 0.17
CA ILE A 379 11.70 9.33 -0.03
C ILE A 379 12.98 8.85 -0.73
N ALA A 380 13.46 9.61 -1.71
CA ALA A 380 14.67 9.24 -2.45
C ALA A 380 15.91 9.29 -1.54
N SER A 381 16.08 10.38 -0.78
CA SER A 381 17.19 10.50 0.17
C SER A 381 17.09 9.47 1.30
N SER A 382 15.89 9.21 1.82
CA SER A 382 15.65 8.18 2.84
C SER A 382 15.95 6.77 2.34
N SER A 383 15.67 6.49 1.06
CA SER A 383 15.97 5.19 0.45
C SER A 383 17.47 4.95 0.34
N LEU A 384 18.27 6.00 0.08
CA LEU A 384 19.73 5.91 0.11
C LEU A 384 20.24 5.56 1.51
N VAL A 385 19.69 6.20 2.55
CA VAL A 385 20.02 5.87 3.95
C VAL A 385 19.62 4.44 4.29
N SER A 386 18.45 3.99 3.81
CA SER A 386 17.99 2.61 3.98
C SER A 386 18.95 1.61 3.33
N VAL A 387 19.44 1.89 2.11
CA VAL A 387 20.47 1.07 1.42
C VAL A 387 21.77 1.03 2.22
N LEU A 388 22.26 2.19 2.69
CA LEU A 388 23.48 2.27 3.49
C LEU A 388 23.34 1.48 4.79
N GLY A 389 22.23 1.64 5.50
CA GLY A 389 21.90 0.89 6.71
C GLY A 389 21.85 -0.62 6.44
N TYR A 390 21.27 -1.03 5.32
CA TYR A 390 21.23 -2.44 4.91
C TYR A 390 22.63 -3.00 4.65
N VAL A 391 23.47 -2.28 3.91
CA VAL A 391 24.83 -2.73 3.57
C VAL A 391 25.70 -2.82 4.81
N VAL A 392 25.70 -1.78 5.66
CA VAL A 392 26.47 -1.75 6.91
C VAL A 392 26.01 -2.83 7.87
N GLY A 393 24.69 -3.00 8.07
CA GLY A 393 24.16 -4.04 8.93
C GLY A 393 24.36 -5.45 8.37
N SER A 394 24.31 -5.61 7.04
CA SER A 394 24.60 -6.89 6.39
C SER A 394 26.07 -7.28 6.51
N ALA A 395 26.98 -6.30 6.50
CA ALA A 395 28.42 -6.52 6.70
C ALA A 395 28.78 -6.81 8.16
N GLY A 396 28.17 -6.09 9.12
CA GLY A 396 28.45 -6.26 10.55
C GLY A 396 27.64 -7.36 11.25
N GLY A 397 26.54 -7.80 10.64
CA GLY A 397 25.65 -8.81 11.22
C GLY A 397 26.01 -10.25 10.84
N ARG A 398 25.45 -11.20 11.59
CA ARG A 398 25.63 -12.64 11.32
C ARG A 398 25.02 -13.02 9.96
N PRO A 399 25.70 -13.82 9.14
CA PRO A 399 25.16 -14.26 7.85
C PRO A 399 23.90 -15.12 8.04
N PRO A 400 23.02 -15.17 7.02
CA PRO A 400 21.82 -16.01 7.06
C PRO A 400 22.18 -17.49 7.19
N ARG A 401 21.32 -18.25 7.89
CA ARG A 401 21.50 -19.69 8.09
C ARG A 401 21.52 -20.43 6.74
N ARG A 402 22.34 -21.48 6.64
CA ARG A 402 22.46 -22.30 5.43
C ARG A 402 21.12 -22.86 4.95
N GLU A 403 20.25 -23.27 5.87
CA GLU A 403 18.90 -23.76 5.55
C GLU A 403 18.06 -22.74 4.77
N VAL A 404 18.18 -21.46 5.13
CA VAL A 404 17.47 -20.36 4.45
C VAL A 404 18.10 -20.15 3.07
N LEU A 405 19.42 -20.17 2.98
CA LEU A 405 20.12 -19.99 1.70
C LEU A 405 19.79 -21.09 0.69
N VAL A 406 19.71 -22.35 1.13
CA VAL A 406 19.37 -23.48 0.26
C VAL A 406 17.92 -23.43 -0.18
N LYS A 407 16.99 -22.98 0.67
CA LYS A 407 15.57 -22.84 0.28
C LYS A 407 15.34 -21.82 -0.84
N PHE A 408 16.13 -20.75 -0.90
CA PHE A 408 15.95 -19.67 -1.87
C PHE A 408 16.90 -19.73 -3.07
N TRP A 409 18.12 -20.24 -2.88
CA TRP A 409 19.16 -20.27 -3.92
C TRP A 409 19.78 -21.65 -4.15
N GLY A 410 19.32 -22.68 -3.43
CA GLY A 410 19.80 -24.05 -3.58
C GLY A 410 19.10 -24.80 -4.70
N THR A 411 19.70 -25.91 -5.12
CA THR A 411 19.09 -26.86 -6.06
C THR A 411 17.99 -27.68 -5.38
N GLN A 412 17.03 -28.21 -6.15
CA GLN A 412 15.95 -29.05 -5.61
C GLN A 412 16.49 -30.24 -4.80
N ALA A 413 17.60 -30.84 -5.24
CA ALA A 413 18.27 -31.93 -4.54
C ALA A 413 18.86 -31.52 -3.17
N GLU A 414 19.32 -30.27 -3.01
CA GLU A 414 19.80 -29.78 -1.72
C GLU A 414 18.63 -29.46 -0.76
N ILE A 415 17.50 -29.00 -1.30
CA ILE A 415 16.28 -28.77 -0.53
C ILE A 415 15.75 -30.10 0.02
N ASP A 416 15.71 -31.15 -0.81
CA ASP A 416 15.22 -32.47 -0.43
C ASP A 416 16.12 -33.14 0.62
N ARG A 417 17.43 -32.86 0.62
CA ARG A 417 18.37 -33.32 1.66
C ARG A 417 18.24 -32.62 3.00
N LEU A 418 17.68 -31.41 3.03
CA LEU A 418 17.41 -30.68 4.27
C LEU A 418 16.05 -31.06 4.89
N SER A 419 15.16 -31.67 4.10
CA SER A 419 13.82 -32.08 4.55
C SER A 419 13.74 -33.56 4.93
N ALA A 420 14.68 -34.39 4.48
CA ALA A 420 14.95 -35.75 4.96
C ALA A 420 15.69 -35.71 6.31
#